data_AF-A0A2E1WSV9-F1
#
_entry.id   AF-A0A2E1WSV9-F1
#
_cell.length_a   1.000
_cell.length_b   1.000
_cell.length_c   1.000
_cell.angle_alpha   90.00
_cell.angle_beta   90.00
_cell.angle_gamma   90.00
#
_symmetry.space_group_name_H-M   'P 1'
#
loop_
_entity.id
_entity.type
_entity.pdbx_description
1 polymer ?
#
loop_
_entity_poly.entity_id
_entity_poly.type
_entity_poly.pdbx_seq_one_letter_code
_entity_poly.pdbx_strand_id
1 'polypeptide(L)' 'MVTEEALLELDQRLGSGRMEVDAPLAPLTTFQIGGPADRLFHARTSDDLGESILAVRDL' A
#
# COMPACT_ATOMS: atom_id res chain seq x y z
N MET A 1 -13.11 2.81 9.42
CA MET A 1 -12.20 3.89 8.98
C MET A 1 -10.82 3.43 9.41
N VAL A 2 -9.88 3.26 8.47
CA VAL A 2 -8.52 2.79 8.78
C VAL A 2 -7.81 3.89 9.58
N THR A 3 -7.09 3.53 10.64
CA THR A 3 -6.38 4.49 11.49
C THR A 3 -4.97 4.75 10.97
N GLU A 4 -4.42 5.93 11.25
CA GLU A 4 -3.04 6.25 10.91
C GLU A 4 -2.03 5.32 11.60
N GLU A 5 -2.36 4.86 12.81
CA GLU A 5 -1.61 3.84 13.54
C GLU A 5 -1.56 2.51 12.79
N ALA A 6 -2.67 2.06 12.20
CA ALA A 6 -2.70 0.84 11.40
C ALA A 6 -1.87 0.97 10.12
N LEU A 7 -1.85 2.15 9.48
CA LEU A 7 -1.02 2.42 8.32
C LEU A 7 0.47 2.42 8.67
N LEU A 8 0.86 3.00 9.81
CA LEU A 8 2.24 2.98 10.29
C LEU A 8 2.73 1.57 10.64
N GLU A 9 1.85 0.72 11.19
CA GLU A 9 2.17 -0.69 11.45
C GLU A 9 2.36 -1.47 10.14
N LEU A 10 1.54 -1.21 9.11
CA LEU A 10 1.73 -1.78 7.78
C LEU A 10 3.06 -1.35 7.15
N ASP A 11 3.40 -0.07 7.25
CA ASP A 11 4.65 0.48 6.71
C ASP A 11 5.88 -0.21 7.34
N GLN A 12 5.80 -0.51 8.65
CA GLN A 12 6.84 -1.24 9.38
C GLN A 12 6.93 -2.71 8.99
N ARG A 13 5.78 -3.41 8.89
CA ARG A 13 5.75 -4.85 8.57
C ARG A 13 6.16 -5.15 7.13
N LEU A 14 5.73 -4.33 6.17
CA LEU A 14 5.93 -4.56 4.75
C LEU A 14 7.20 -3.90 4.19
N GLY A 15 7.85 -3.06 4.99
CA GLY A 15 9.09 -2.39 4.69
C GLY A 15 8.88 -1.04 4.02
N SER A 16 9.35 0.03 4.67
CA SER A 16 9.15 1.43 4.27
C SER A 16 9.64 1.77 2.86
N GLY A 17 10.63 1.05 2.31
CA GLY A 17 11.13 1.25 0.95
C GLY A 17 10.24 0.69 -0.17
N ARG A 18 9.13 0.02 0.16
CA ARG A 18 8.19 -0.56 -0.80
C ARG A 18 6.80 0.09 -0.74
N MET A 19 6.64 1.11 0.10
CA MET A 19 5.36 1.78 0.32
C MET A 19 5.45 3.25 -0.04
N GLU A 20 4.56 3.70 -0.92
CA GLU A 20 4.33 5.12 -1.16
C GLU A 20 3.17 5.63 -0.30
N VAL A 21 3.31 6.84 0.22
CA VAL A 21 2.30 7.53 1.03
C VAL A 21 1.63 8.60 0.17
N ASP A 22 0.30 8.71 0.25
CA ASP A 22 -0.48 9.69 -0.53
C ASP A 22 -0.20 9.57 -2.05
N ALA A 23 -0.13 8.33 -2.53
CA ALA A 23 0.37 8.00 -3.86
C ALA A 23 -0.66 8.40 -4.94
N PRO A 24 -0.33 9.25 -5.92
CA PRO A 24 -1.27 9.67 -6.94
C PRO A 24 -1.58 8.52 -7.89
N LEU A 25 -2.85 8.07 -7.92
CA LEU A 25 -3.24 6.97 -8.79
C LEU A 25 -3.46 7.40 -10.24
N ALA A 26 -3.86 8.65 -10.49
CA ALA A 26 -4.13 9.13 -11.85
C ALA A 26 -2.99 8.79 -12.83
N PRO A 27 -1.70 9.12 -12.59
CA PRO A 27 -0.61 8.78 -13.50
C PRO A 27 -0.43 7.27 -13.78
N LEU A 28 -0.94 6.39 -12.91
CA LEU A 28 -0.76 4.94 -12.97
C LEU A 28 -1.92 4.20 -13.65
N THR A 29 -2.98 4.92 -14.04
CA THR A 29 -4.18 4.34 -14.65
C THR A 29 -4.29 4.67 -16.14
N THR A 30 -4.89 3.78 -16.94
CA THR A 30 -5.04 3.97 -18.39
C THR A 30 -5.80 5.25 -18.76
N PHE A 31 -6.82 5.62 -17.97
CA PHE A 31 -7.64 6.82 -18.22
C PHE A 31 -7.11 8.07 -17.53
N GLN A 32 -6.03 7.95 -16.76
CA GLN A 32 -5.47 9.04 -15.97
C GLN A 32 -6.45 9.61 -14.93
N ILE A 33 -7.28 8.75 -14.35
CA ILE A 33 -8.30 9.13 -13.35
C ILE A 33 -8.06 8.34 -12.07
N GLY A 34 -8.02 9.06 -10.96
CA GLY A 34 -7.87 8.48 -9.63
C GLY A 34 -7.27 9.49 -8.66
N GLY A 35 -7.89 9.63 -7.48
CA GLY A 35 -7.31 10.39 -6.38
C GLY A 35 -6.09 9.69 -5.79
N PRO A 36 -5.48 10.26 -4.74
CA PRO A 36 -4.40 9.58 -4.05
C PRO A 36 -4.90 8.35 -3.28
N ALA A 37 -4.04 7.33 -3.20
CA ALA A 37 -4.20 6.24 -2.25
C ALA A 37 -3.46 6.59 -0.95
N ASP A 38 -4.05 6.27 0.20
CA ASP A 38 -3.38 6.46 1.50
C ASP A 38 -2.01 5.76 1.52
N ARG A 39 -1.96 4.56 0.92
CA ARG A 39 -0.77 3.72 0.73
C ARG A 39 -0.79 3.00 -0.61
N LEU A 40 0.35 2.93 -1.29
CA LEU A 40 0.58 2.11 -2.47
C LEU A 40 1.80 1.20 -2.25
N PHE A 41 1.55 -0.11 -2.22
CA PHE A 41 2.58 -1.13 -2.01
C PHE A 41 3.11 -1.70 -3.33
N HIS A 42 4.44 -1.75 -3.47
CA HIS A 42 5.13 -2.30 -4.64
C HIS A 42 5.62 -3.72 -4.40
N ALA A 43 4.74 -4.70 -4.61
CA ALA A 43 5.10 -6.11 -4.60
C ALA A 43 6.01 -6.46 -5.80
N ARG A 44 7.10 -7.18 -5.55
CA ARG A 44 8.07 -7.61 -6.58
C ARG A 44 8.03 -9.11 -6.84
N THR A 45 7.42 -9.86 -5.92
CA THR A 45 7.26 -11.31 -5.97
C THR A 45 5.82 -11.71 -5.61
N SER A 46 5.47 -12.96 -5.86
CA SER A 46 4.21 -13.54 -5.37
C SER A 46 4.14 -13.57 -3.84
N ASP A 47 5.28 -13.77 -3.20
CA ASP A 47 5.37 -13.86 -1.74
C ASP A 47 5.15 -12.49 -1.11
N ASP A 48 5.70 -11.42 -1.69
CA ASP A 48 5.43 -10.04 -1.28
C ASP A 48 3.92 -9.73 -1.31
N LEU A 49 3.24 -10.16 -2.38
CA LEU A 49 1.80 -9.98 -2.50
C LEU A 49 1.06 -10.77 -1.41
N GLY A 50 1.41 -12.04 -1.21
CA GLY A 50 0.82 -12.87 -0.16
C GLY A 50 0.98 -12.25 1.23
N GLU A 51 2.20 -11.84 1.58
CA GLU A 51 2.52 -11.18 2.84
C GLU A 51 1.71 -9.90 3.04
N SER A 52 1.60 -9.04 2.02
CA SER A 52 0.83 -7.79 2.11
C SER A 52 -0.65 -8.02 2.42
N ILE A 53 -1.27 -9.03 1.79
CA ILE A 53 -2.67 -9.38 2.01
C ILE A 53 -2.88 -9.89 3.44
N LEU A 54 -1.99 -10.79 3.91
CA LEU A 54 -2.07 -11.33 5.27
C LEU A 54 -1.85 -10.22 6.32
N ALA A 55 -0.88 -9.34 6.11
CA ALA A 55 -0.59 -8.23 7.02
C ALA A 55 -1.77 -7.29 7.19
N VAL A 56 -2.48 -6.94 6.10
CA VAL A 56 -3.67 -6.09 6.14
C VAL A 56 -4.85 -6.79 6.82
N ARG A 57 -5.03 -8.09 6.59
CA ARG A 57 -6.12 -8.86 7.22
C ARG A 57 -5.96 -8.99 8.73
N ASP A 58 -4.72 -9.06 9.20
CA ASP A 58 -4.39 -9.32 10.60
C ASP A 58 -4.27 -8.02 11.44
N LEU A 59 -4.79 -6.89 10.93
CA LEU A 59 -4.87 -5.57 11.58
C LEU A 59 -6.33 -5.13 11.79
#